data_AF-A0AAJ2N5V1-F1
#
_entry.id   AF-A0AAJ2N5V1-F1
#
_cell.length_a   1.000
_cell.length_b   1.000
_cell.length_c   1.000
_cell.angle_alpha   90.00
_cell.angle_beta   90.00
_cell.angle_gamma   90.00
#
_symmetry.space_group_name_H-M   'P 1'
#
loop_
_entity.id
_entity.type
_entity.pdbx_description
1 polymer ?
#
loop_
_entity_poly.entity_id
_entity_poly.type
_entity_poly.pdbx_seq_one_letter_code
_entity_poly.pdbx_strand_id
1 'polypeptide(L)'
;MFEGGVPVAERDKDSQERLEAELHERLTAGEMESEEPSEAVRRRIAPRTEIRIQTTLDPIVEETNRYRSIAEEVDDRYDQYMKRAKRDGESRT
;
A
#
# COMPACT_ATOMS: atom_id res chain seq x y z
N MET A 1 -8.91 -53.82 65.45
CA MET A 1 -10.08 -52.92 65.40
C MET A 1 -9.83 -51.97 64.24
N PHE A 2 -10.69 -52.04 63.20
CA PHE A 2 -10.76 -51.10 62.06
C PHE A 2 -11.20 -49.70 62.60
N GLU A 3 -11.00 -48.52 62.03
CA GLU A 3 -11.14 -47.95 60.66
C GLU A 3 -10.35 -46.60 60.71
N GLY A 4 -9.94 -45.89 59.66
CA GLY A 4 -10.18 -45.92 58.23
C GLY A 4 -9.29 -44.82 57.64
N GLY A 5 -8.43 -45.18 56.68
CA GLY A 5 -7.70 -44.21 55.87
C GLY A 5 -8.67 -43.53 54.92
N VAL A 6 -8.86 -42.21 55.05
CA VAL A 6 -9.69 -41.45 54.12
C VAL A 6 -9.00 -41.45 52.75
N PRO A 7 -9.68 -41.86 51.67
CA PRO A 7 -9.08 -42.02 50.36
C PRO A 7 -8.73 -40.65 49.76
N VAL A 8 -7.44 -40.46 49.43
CA VAL A 8 -6.90 -39.23 48.82
C VAL A 8 -7.54 -38.91 47.46
N ALA A 9 -8.19 -39.88 46.81
CA ALA A 9 -8.81 -39.74 45.50
C ALA A 9 -10.10 -38.87 45.45
N GLU A 10 -10.75 -38.61 46.58
CA GLU A 10 -11.98 -37.80 46.61
C GLU A 10 -11.69 -36.29 46.67
N ARG A 11 -10.56 -35.88 47.27
CA ARG A 11 -10.20 -34.46 47.41
C ARG A 11 -9.87 -33.77 46.08
N ASP A 12 -9.28 -34.51 45.14
CA ASP A 12 -8.95 -33.98 43.81
C ASP A 12 -10.19 -33.88 42.92
N LYS A 13 -11.16 -34.79 43.07
CA LYS A 13 -12.43 -34.74 42.33
C LYS A 13 -13.25 -33.52 42.71
N ASP A 14 -13.40 -33.26 44.00
CA ASP A 14 -14.12 -32.07 44.49
C ASP A 14 -13.48 -30.77 43.96
N SER A 15 -12.15 -30.73 43.85
CA SER A 15 -11.43 -29.57 43.29
C SER A 15 -11.65 -29.42 41.78
N GLN A 16 -11.70 -30.54 41.05
CA GLN A 16 -11.92 -30.56 39.62
C GLN A 16 -13.37 -30.19 39.28
N GLU A 17 -14.34 -30.72 40.00
CA GLU A 17 -15.76 -30.38 39.85
C GLU A 17 -16.03 -28.90 40.13
N ARG A 18 -15.34 -28.31 41.13
CA ARG A 18 -15.42 -26.86 41.39
C ARG A 18 -14.81 -26.04 40.26
N LEU A 19 -13.69 -26.49 39.69
CA LEU A 19 -13.04 -25.81 38.57
C LEU A 19 -13.91 -25.89 37.30
N GLU A 20 -14.53 -27.04 37.06
CA GLU A 20 -15.46 -27.26 35.94
C GLU A 20 -16.72 -26.39 36.10
N ALA A 21 -17.25 -26.26 37.32
CA ALA A 21 -18.38 -25.38 37.61
C ALA A 21 -18.02 -23.90 37.40
N GLU A 22 -16.86 -23.45 37.88
CA GLU A 22 -16.37 -22.08 37.66
C GLU A 22 -16.15 -21.80 36.17
N LEU A 23 -15.59 -22.76 35.43
CA LEU A 23 -15.41 -22.65 33.99
C LEU A 23 -16.75 -22.56 33.26
N HIS A 24 -17.71 -23.40 33.62
CA HIS A 24 -19.06 -23.40 33.06
C HIS A 24 -19.78 -22.08 33.32
N GLU A 25 -19.68 -21.54 34.53
CA GLU A 25 -20.22 -20.24 34.89
C GLU A 25 -19.60 -19.12 34.04
N ARG A 26 -18.27 -19.07 33.93
CA ARG A 26 -17.58 -18.06 33.12
C ARG A 26 -17.90 -18.16 31.62
N LEU A 27 -18.09 -19.36 31.09
CA LEU A 27 -18.40 -19.56 29.67
C LEU A 27 -19.89 -19.34 29.34
N THR A 28 -20.79 -19.57 30.29
CA THR A 28 -22.25 -19.49 30.05
C THR A 28 -22.83 -18.14 30.48
N ALA A 29 -22.33 -17.58 31.58
CA ALA A 29 -22.83 -16.36 32.19
C ALA A 29 -21.82 -15.20 32.18
N GLY A 30 -20.57 -15.43 31.79
CA GLY A 30 -19.58 -14.38 31.62
C GLY A 30 -19.92 -13.48 30.44
N GLU A 31 -19.80 -12.17 30.62
CA GLU A 31 -19.89 -11.21 29.53
C GLU A 31 -18.80 -11.52 28.50
N MET A 32 -19.20 -11.74 27.24
CA MET A 32 -18.24 -11.84 26.15
C MET A 32 -17.53 -10.48 26.02
N GLU A 33 -16.19 -10.46 26.06
CA GLU A 33 -15.44 -9.27 25.69
C GLU A 33 -15.77 -8.92 24.23
N SER A 34 -16.71 -8.00 24.04
CA SER A 34 -16.96 -7.39 22.74
C SER A 34 -15.93 -6.30 22.56
N GLU A 35 -14.99 -6.48 21.64
CA GLU A 35 -14.15 -5.36 21.20
C GLU A 35 -15.06 -4.22 20.74
N GLU A 36 -14.76 -2.99 21.20
CA GLU A 36 -15.43 -1.79 20.73
C GLU A 36 -15.50 -1.80 19.19
N PRO A 37 -16.69 -1.73 18.58
CA PRO A 37 -16.86 -1.95 17.13
C PRO A 37 -15.94 -1.07 16.29
N SER A 38 -15.64 0.13 16.80
CA SER A 38 -14.75 1.09 16.16
C SER A 38 -13.29 0.63 16.10
N GLU A 39 -12.79 -0.08 17.11
CA GLU A 39 -11.43 -0.60 17.16
C GLU A 39 -11.28 -1.86 16.31
N ALA A 40 -12.26 -2.77 16.37
CA ALA A 40 -12.30 -3.96 15.53
C ALA A 40 -12.32 -3.61 14.03
N VAL A 41 -13.05 -2.55 13.65
CA VAL A 41 -13.08 -2.04 12.27
C VAL A 41 -11.73 -1.47 11.85
N ARG A 42 -11.06 -0.68 12.70
CA ARG A 42 -9.74 -0.11 12.40
C ARG A 42 -8.66 -1.18 12.19
N ARG A 43 -8.69 -2.27 12.96
CA ARG A 43 -7.77 -3.41 12.78
C ARG A 43 -8.02 -4.18 11.48
N ARG A 44 -9.27 -4.21 10.99
CA ARG A 44 -9.68 -4.91 9.76
C ARG A 44 -9.48 -4.08 8.49
N ILE A 45 -9.42 -2.75 8.61
CA ILE A 45 -9.15 -1.86 7.48
C ILE A 45 -7.67 -2.03 7.10
N ALA A 46 -7.43 -2.55 5.89
CA ALA A 46 -6.08 -2.63 5.34
C ALA A 46 -5.43 -1.24 5.31
N PRO A 47 -4.13 -1.13 5.62
CA PRO A 47 -3.44 0.16 5.58
C PRO A 47 -3.61 0.80 4.21
N ARG A 48 -3.86 2.12 4.20
CA ARG A 48 -4.05 2.90 2.97
C ARG A 48 -2.76 2.82 2.15
N THR A 49 -2.73 1.95 1.15
CA THR A 49 -1.60 1.85 0.22
C THR A 49 -1.57 3.09 -0.66
N GLU A 50 -0.43 3.74 -0.72
CA GLU A 50 -0.19 4.86 -1.64
C GLU A 50 -0.10 4.31 -3.07
N ILE A 51 -0.93 4.85 -3.98
CA ILE A 51 -0.82 4.56 -5.40
C ILE A 51 0.12 5.61 -6.00
N ARG A 52 1.34 5.21 -6.36
CA ARG A 52 2.26 6.07 -7.12
C ARG A 52 2.01 5.88 -8.60
N ILE A 53 1.40 6.88 -9.22
CA ILE A 53 1.18 6.89 -10.67
C ILE A 53 2.42 7.52 -11.31
N GLN A 54 3.24 6.70 -11.97
CA GLN A 54 4.31 7.20 -12.83
C GLN A 54 3.70 7.58 -14.17
N THR A 55 3.68 8.86 -14.50
CA THR A 55 3.24 9.36 -15.81
C THR A 55 4.25 8.94 -16.88
N THR A 56 3.75 8.35 -17.97
CA THR A 56 4.58 7.87 -19.09
C THR A 56 4.97 8.97 -20.07
N LEU A 57 4.26 10.11 -20.04
CA LEU A 57 4.43 11.23 -20.97
C LEU A 57 4.60 12.52 -20.18
N ASP A 58 5.73 13.21 -20.38
CA ASP A 58 5.99 14.54 -19.82
C ASP A 58 5.67 15.60 -20.87
N PRO A 59 4.62 16.44 -20.67
CA PRO A 59 4.21 17.43 -21.65
C PRO A 59 5.32 18.45 -21.95
N ILE A 60 6.18 18.79 -20.98
CA ILE A 60 7.24 19.78 -21.16
C ILE A 60 8.31 19.25 -22.11
N VAL A 61 8.66 17.97 -21.97
CA VAL A 61 9.65 17.31 -22.84
C VAL A 61 9.12 17.23 -24.27
N GLU A 62 7.86 16.83 -24.45
CA GLU A 62 7.22 16.77 -25.77
C GLU A 62 7.15 18.14 -26.46
N GLU A 63 6.73 19.18 -25.74
CA GLU A 63 6.72 20.55 -26.25
C GLU A 63 8.12 20.99 -26.65
N THR A 64 9.12 20.78 -25.79
CA THR A 64 10.52 21.18 -26.05
C THR A 64 11.07 20.48 -27.30
N ASN A 65 10.80 19.19 -27.46
CA ASN A 65 11.23 18.43 -28.64
C ASN A 65 10.59 19.01 -29.91
N ARG A 66 9.31 19.36 -29.85
CA ARG A 66 8.59 19.96 -30.99
C ARG A 66 9.08 21.36 -31.33
N TYR A 67 9.38 22.20 -30.33
CA TYR A 67 9.98 23.51 -30.58
C TYR A 67 11.36 23.38 -31.20
N ARG A 68 12.17 22.41 -30.76
CA ARG A 68 13.50 22.16 -31.32
C ARG A 68 13.42 21.72 -32.78
N SER A 69 12.49 20.84 -33.14
CA SER A 69 12.32 20.41 -34.54
C SER A 69 11.92 21.57 -35.46
N ILE A 70 11.06 22.47 -34.97
CA ILE A 70 10.67 23.67 -35.74
C ILE A 70 11.88 24.60 -35.92
N ALA A 71 12.72 24.77 -34.90
CA ALA A 71 13.90 25.61 -34.98
C ALA A 71 14.94 25.06 -35.99
N GLU A 72 15.17 23.75 -35.99
CA GLU A 72 16.07 23.07 -36.93
C GLU A 72 15.60 23.25 -38.38
N GLU A 73 14.31 23.06 -38.65
CA GLU A 73 13.73 23.29 -39.99
C GLU A 73 13.93 24.73 -40.46
N VAL A 74 13.73 25.70 -39.57
CA VAL A 74 13.92 27.13 -39.90
C VAL A 74 15.38 27.41 -40.22
N ASP A 75 16.30 26.93 -39.40
CA ASP A 75 17.75 27.13 -39.59
C ASP A 75 18.19 26.56 -40.94
N ASP A 76 17.83 25.30 -41.24
CA ASP A 76 18.13 24.64 -42.51
C ASP A 76 17.66 25.42 -43.74
N ARG A 77 16.46 26.03 -43.67
CA ARG A 77 15.94 26.86 -44.78
C ARG A 77 16.76 28.12 -44.99
N TYR A 78 17.17 28.77 -43.92
CA TYR A 78 18.06 29.94 -44.01
C TYR A 78 19.42 29.56 -44.56
N ASP A 79 19.93 28.41 -44.13
CA ASP A 79 21.19 27.85 -44.56
C ASP A 79 21.21 27.59 -46.08
N GLN A 80 20.13 26.98 -46.60
CA GLN A 80 19.93 26.77 -48.03
C GLN A 80 19.80 28.09 -48.80
N TYR A 81 19.05 29.06 -48.27
CA TYR A 81 18.90 30.37 -48.88
C TYR A 81 20.25 31.09 -49.01
N MET A 82 21.06 31.11 -47.93
CA MET A 82 22.38 31.74 -47.94
C MET A 82 23.33 31.06 -48.94
N LYS A 83 23.30 29.72 -49.03
CA LYS A 83 24.07 28.95 -50.02
C LYS A 83 23.67 29.28 -51.47
N ARG A 84 22.40 29.61 -51.72
CA ARG A 84 21.93 30.04 -53.05
C ARG A 84 22.35 31.47 -53.35
N ALA A 85 22.14 32.39 -52.41
CA ALA A 85 22.49 33.80 -52.57
C ALA A 85 23.99 34.01 -52.83
N LYS A 86 24.87 33.24 -52.17
CA LYS A 86 26.32 33.27 -52.43
C LYS A 86 26.66 32.84 -53.86
N ARG A 87 26.08 31.74 -54.34
CA ARG A 87 26.27 31.24 -55.72
C ARG A 87 25.82 32.26 -56.77
N ASP A 88 24.65 32.88 -56.57
CA ASP A 88 24.10 33.88 -57.50
C ASP A 88 24.92 35.19 -57.50
N GLY A 89 25.59 35.51 -56.39
CA GLY A 89 26.51 36.66 -56.28
C GLY A 89 27.85 36.42 -56.97
N GLU A 90 28.45 35.24 -56.77
CA GLU A 90 29.71 34.81 -57.41
C GLU A 90 29.56 34.67 -58.93
N SER A 91 28.40 34.25 -59.43
CA SER A 91 28.12 34.16 -60.87
C SER A 91 27.95 35.53 -61.56
N ARG A 92 27.84 36.63 -60.80
CA ARG A 92 27.58 37.98 -61.32
C ARG A 92 28.82 38.88 -61.36
N THR A 93 29.94 38.43 -60.81
CA THR A 93 31.26 39.10 -60.84
C THR A 93 32.19 38.41 -61.81
#